data_AF-A0A822F5P5-F1
#
_entry.id   AF-A0A822F5P5-F1
#
_cell.length_a   1.000
_cell.length_b   1.000
_cell.length_c   1.000
_cell.angle_alpha   90.00
_cell.angle_beta   90.00
_cell.angle_gamma   90.00
#
_symmetry.space_group_name_H-M   'P 1'
#
loop_
_entity.id
_entity.type
_entity.pdbx_description
1 polymer ?
#
loop_
_entity_poly.entity_id
_entity_poly.type
_entity_poly.pdbx_seq_one_letter_code
_entity_poly.pdbx_strand_id
1 'polypeptide(L)' 'NMAETTTATSSIPSVMQAAQQSNYGEIRSVLTLHDDVPVHRKLSSKEILVRIYAASINPIDWKLLNGNLSLISRFSFPHI' A
#
# COMPACT_ATOMS: atom_id res chain seq x y z
N ASN A 1 4.19 32.20 33.16
CA ASN A 1 3.20 31.11 33.19
C ASN A 1 3.28 30.32 31.89
N MET A 2 3.90 29.15 32.00
CA MET A 2 3.98 28.14 30.95
C MET A 2 2.71 27.29 31.01
N ALA A 3 1.95 27.22 29.92
CA ALA A 3 1.08 26.10 29.54
C ALA A 3 0.45 26.43 28.18
N GLU A 4 0.15 25.38 27.41
CA GLU A 4 -0.52 25.39 26.09
C GLU A 4 0.38 25.52 24.84
N THR A 5 1.24 24.53 24.62
CA THR A 5 1.59 24.13 23.25
C THR A 5 1.81 22.62 23.19
N THR A 6 0.74 21.86 23.43
CA THR A 6 0.75 20.41 23.23
C THR A 6 -0.43 20.03 22.34
N THR A 7 -0.16 19.12 21.39
CA THR A 7 -1.11 18.30 20.60
C THR A 7 -1.41 18.74 19.15
N ALA A 8 -0.43 18.60 18.24
CA ALA A 8 -0.68 18.47 16.80
C ALA A 8 0.10 17.30 16.14
N THR A 9 0.44 16.28 16.94
CA THR A 9 1.04 15.00 16.51
C THR A 9 0.06 13.91 16.98
N SER A 10 -0.76 13.26 16.17
CA SER A 10 -0.50 12.56 14.91
C SER A 10 -1.81 12.38 14.13
N SER A 11 -2.02 13.12 13.04
CA SER A 11 -3.20 12.97 12.17
C SER A 11 -3.12 11.77 11.22
N ILE A 12 -1.93 11.18 11.08
CA ILE A 12 -1.70 10.03 10.21
C ILE A 12 -1.87 8.75 11.06
N PRO A 13 -2.67 7.76 10.64
CA PRO A 13 -2.85 6.50 11.37
C PRO A 13 -1.58 5.63 11.31
N SER A 14 -1.42 4.70 12.25
CA SER A 14 -0.30 3.74 12.26
C SER A 14 -0.47 2.61 11.24
N VAL A 15 -1.73 2.28 10.92
CA VAL A 15 -2.13 1.28 9.93
C VAL A 15 -3.09 1.88 8.90
N MET A 16 -3.25 1.20 7.78
CA MET A 16 -4.14 1.57 6.67
C MET A 16 -4.82 0.34 6.07
N GLN A 17 -5.89 0.59 5.32
CA GLN A 17 -6.48 -0.41 4.46
C GLN A 17 -5.71 -0.51 3.15
N ALA A 18 -5.41 -1.74 2.72
CA ALA A 18 -4.76 -1.98 1.43
C ALA A 18 -5.19 -3.32 0.83
N ALA A 19 -5.34 -3.35 -0.51
CA ALA A 19 -5.47 -4.59 -1.25
C ALA A 19 -4.08 -5.21 -1.42
N GLN A 20 -3.86 -6.41 -0.89
CA GLN A 20 -2.59 -7.12 -0.97
C GLN A 20 -2.73 -8.41 -1.79
N GLN A 21 -1.75 -8.64 -2.65
CA GLN A 21 -1.63 -9.85 -3.44
C GLN A 21 -0.73 -10.86 -2.72
N SER A 22 -1.23 -12.07 -2.51
CA SER A 22 -0.47 -13.15 -1.85
C SER A 22 0.25 -14.08 -2.82
N ASN A 23 -0.27 -14.25 -4.04
CA ASN A 23 0.23 -15.16 -5.08
C ASN A 23 -0.18 -14.66 -6.48
N TYR A 24 0.36 -15.28 -7.53
CA TYR A 24 -0.20 -15.11 -8.88
C TYR A 24 -1.44 -15.97 -9.07
N GLY A 25 -2.48 -15.44 -9.72
CA GLY A 25 -3.69 -16.21 -10.04
C GLY A 25 -4.96 -15.39 -10.21
N GLU A 26 -6.10 -16.07 -10.15
CA GLU A 26 -7.43 -15.45 -10.27
C GLU A 26 -7.66 -14.43 -9.15
N ILE A 27 -8.18 -13.24 -9.52
CA ILE A 27 -8.21 -12.07 -8.64
C ILE A 27 -8.90 -12.32 -7.29
N ARG A 28 -10.03 -13.04 -7.27
CA ARG A 28 -10.78 -13.32 -6.02
C ARG A 28 -10.05 -14.29 -5.11
N SER A 29 -9.14 -15.10 -5.65
CA SER A 29 -8.32 -16.03 -4.88
C SER A 29 -7.02 -15.43 -4.34
N VAL A 30 -6.49 -14.38 -4.97
CA VAL A 30 -5.15 -13.86 -4.64
C VAL A 30 -5.13 -12.46 -4.06
N LEU A 31 -6.19 -11.67 -4.21
CA LEU A 31 -6.27 -10.29 -3.76
C LEU A 31 -7.20 -10.17 -2.54
N THR A 32 -6.65 -9.75 -1.41
CA THR A 32 -7.38 -9.57 -0.15
C THR A 32 -7.30 -8.12 0.32
N LEU A 33 -8.41 -7.58 0.81
CA LEU A 33 -8.41 -6.30 1.51
C LEU A 33 -8.02 -6.52 2.97
N HIS A 34 -6.90 -5.93 3.39
CA HIS A 34 -6.44 -5.89 4.77
C HIS A 34 -6.70 -4.51 5.37
N ASP A 35 -6.94 -4.42 6.68
CA ASP A 35 -7.18 -3.16 7.41
C ASP A 35 -6.11 -2.82 8.45
N ASP A 36 -5.09 -3.66 8.56
CA ASP A 36 -4.01 -3.62 9.56
C ASP A 36 -2.63 -3.39 8.93
N VAL A 37 -2.56 -2.96 7.66
CA VAL A 37 -1.29 -2.78 6.95
C VAL A 37 -0.54 -1.56 7.50
N PRO A 38 0.72 -1.69 7.94
CA PRO A 38 1.47 -0.55 8.47
C PRO A 38 1.62 0.60 7.47
N VAL A 39 1.38 1.84 7.90
CA VAL A 39 1.68 3.02 7.08
C VAL A 39 3.20 3.20 7.00
N HIS A 40 3.74 3.25 5.79
CA HIS A 40 5.18 3.46 5.57
C HIS A 40 5.57 4.91 5.90
N ARG A 41 6.18 5.12 7.07
CA ARG A 41 6.57 6.46 7.57
C ARG A 41 8.03 6.84 7.28
N LYS A 42 8.87 5.89 6.87
CA LYS A 42 10.29 6.11 6.60
C LYS A 42 10.49 6.60 5.17
N LEU A 43 10.26 7.88 4.93
CA LEU A 43 10.44 8.48 3.60
C LEU A 43 11.89 8.95 3.39
N SER A 44 12.41 8.79 2.19
CA SER A 44 13.61 9.51 1.74
C SER A 44 13.30 10.98 1.43
N SER A 45 14.34 11.79 1.21
CA SER A 45 14.19 13.23 0.95
C SER A 45 13.44 13.59 -0.34
N LYS A 46 13.20 12.62 -1.22
CA LYS A 46 12.51 12.80 -2.51
C LYS A 46 11.14 12.13 -2.56
N GLU A 47 10.66 11.63 -1.43
CA GLU A 47 9.38 10.92 -1.32
C GLU A 47 8.40 11.72 -0.48
N ILE A 48 7.12 11.55 -0.78
CA ILE A 48 6.01 12.13 -0.02
C ILE A 48 5.01 11.04 0.33
N LEU A 49 4.35 11.18 1.48
CA LEU A 49 3.23 10.33 1.84
C LEU A 49 1.92 10.93 1.31
N VAL A 50 1.18 10.15 0.52
CA VAL A 50 -0.07 10.59 -0.10
C VAL A 50 -1.25 9.82 0.51
N ARG A 51 -2.28 10.55 0.92
CA ARG A 51 -3.58 9.94 1.26
C ARG A 51 -4.36 9.68 -0.03
N ILE A 52 -4.54 8.41 -0.37
CA ILE A 52 -5.30 8.00 -1.55
C ILE A 52 -6.81 8.20 -1.29
N TYR A 53 -7.48 8.97 -2.14
CA TYR A 53 -8.95 9.13 -2.13
C TYR A 53 -9.64 8.28 -3.19
N ALA A 54 -8.94 8.02 -4.30
CA ALA A 54 -9.38 7.16 -5.38
C ALA A 54 -8.16 6.61 -6.12
N ALA A 55 -8.30 5.41 -6.69
CA ALA A 55 -7.32 4.78 -7.56
C ALA A 55 -8.05 4.21 -8.79
N SER A 56 -7.44 4.33 -9.96
CA SER A 56 -7.95 3.72 -11.20
C SER A 56 -7.54 2.25 -11.27
N ILE A 57 -8.40 1.41 -11.85
CA ILE A 57 -8.03 0.07 -12.32
C ILE A 57 -7.62 0.16 -13.78
N ASN A 58 -6.45 -0.37 -14.11
CA ASN A 58 -5.84 -0.36 -15.43
C ASN A 58 -5.63 -1.80 -15.96
N PRO A 59 -5.56 -2.02 -17.29
CA PRO A 59 -5.34 -3.35 -17.86
C PRO A 59 -4.04 -4.04 -17.41
N ILE A 60 -3.03 -3.27 -17.01
CA ILE A 60 -1.75 -3.80 -16.53
C ILE A 60 -1.90 -4.49 -15.17
N ASP A 61 -2.82 -4.03 -14.32
CA ASP A 61 -3.02 -4.56 -12.97
C ASP A 61 -3.45 -6.04 -13.04
N TRP A 62 -4.34 -6.37 -13.98
CA TRP A 62 -4.77 -7.75 -14.24
C TRP A 62 -3.62 -8.66 -14.72
N LYS A 63 -2.73 -8.12 -15.57
CA LYS A 63 -1.58 -8.89 -16.09
C LYS A 63 -0.55 -9.16 -14.99
N LEU A 64 -0.37 -8.22 -14.07
CA LEU A 64 0.49 -8.37 -12.91
C LEU A 64 -0.08 -9.41 -11.94
N LEU A 65 -1.38 -9.31 -11.63
CA LEU A 65 -2.09 -10.24 -10.74
C LEU A 65 -1.99 -11.70 -11.20
N ASN A 66 -2.12 -11.94 -12.51
CA ASN A 66 -2.04 -13.29 -13.08
C ASN A 66 -0.60 -13.80 -13.33
N GLY A 67 0.42 -12.98 -13.07
CA GLY A 67 1.82 -13.38 -13.28
C GLY A 67 2.26 -13.43 -14.73
N ASN A 68 1.49 -12.85 -15.66
CA ASN A 68 1.85 -12.77 -17.08
C ASN A 68 3.12 -11.96 -17.35
N LEU A 69 3.56 -11.17 -16.37
CA LEU A 69 4.79 -10.38 -16.43
C LEU A 69 5.92 -10.99 -15.60
N SER A 70 5.76 -12.16 -14.99
CA SER A 70 6.74 -12.77 -14.07
C SER A 70 8.15 -12.95 -14.67
N LEU A 71 8.28 -13.12 -15.99
CA LEU A 71 9.58 -13.20 -16.67
C LEU A 71 10.27 -11.83 -16.83
N ILE A 72 9.50 -10.75 -16.82
CA ILE A 72 9.99 -9.36 -16.99
C ILE A 72 10.12 -8.69 -15.62
N SER A 73 9.22 -9.00 -14.69
CA SER A 73 9.18 -8.47 -13.34
C SER A 73 9.65 -9.52 -12.34
N ARG A 74 10.83 -9.33 -11.76
CA ARG A 74 11.40 -10.20 -10.71
C ARG A 74 10.72 -9.98 -9.36
N PHE A 75 9.40 -10.17 -9.27
CA PHE A 75 8.67 -10.02 -8.01
C PHE A 75 8.56 -11.37 -7.28
N SER A 76 8.86 -11.34 -5.97
CA SER A 76 8.57 -12.39 -5.02
C SER A 76 7.52 -11.89 -4.02
N PHE A 77 6.60 -12.78 -3.62
CA PHE A 77 5.53 -12.46 -2.67
C PHE A 77 5.93 -12.76 -1.22
N PRO A 78 5.31 -12.07 -0.23
CA PRO A 78 4.47 -10.87 -0.37
C PRO A 78 5.32 -9.61 -0.58
N HIS A 79 4.76 -8.61 -1.26
CA HIS A 79 5.40 -7.32 -1.49
C HIS A 79 4.85 -6.30 -0.48
N ILE A 80 5.65 -5.94 0.53
CA ILE A 80 5.38 -4.84 1.48
C ILE A 80 6.65 -4.06 1.77
#